data_AF-A0A7W8N3K8-F1
#
_entry.id   AF-A0A7W8N3K8-F1
#
_cell.length_a   1.000
_cell.length_b   1.000
_cell.length_c   1.000
_cell.angle_alpha   90.00
_cell.angle_beta   90.00
_cell.angle_gamma   90.00
#
_symmetry.space_group_name_H-M   'P 1'
#
loop_
_entity.id
_entity.type
_entity.pdbx_description
1 polymer ?
#
loop_
_entity_poly.entity_id
_entity_poly.type
_entity_poly.pdbx_seq_one_letter_code
_entity_poly.pdbx_strand_id
1 'polypeptide(L)'
;MDTERSSLFVPAAVLGVCLLLGLVVGGWVLGSQIKDLKLADRYVTVKGLVERTVKSDTAIWPVSFKEAGNDLPQVFAKSETDKNSVLKFFAAQGVQPNEISVGQIKVTDKLANEYGGNNTGPRYIVEQTVTV
;
A
#
# COMPACT_ATOMS: atom_id res chain seq x y z
N MET A 1 -30.21 89.57 -26.05
CA MET A 1 -28.89 88.89 -26.12
C MET A 1 -28.98 87.60 -25.29
N ASP A 2 -30.03 86.80 -25.49
CA ASP A 2 -30.52 85.85 -24.46
C ASP A 2 -30.86 84.45 -25.02
N THR A 3 -30.84 84.27 -26.35
CA THR A 3 -31.26 83.02 -27.01
C THR A 3 -30.13 81.98 -27.10
N GLU A 4 -28.87 82.38 -26.99
CA GLU A 4 -27.74 81.42 -27.06
C GLU A 4 -27.57 80.60 -25.77
N ARG A 5 -27.99 81.14 -24.61
CA ARG A 5 -27.75 80.48 -23.31
C ARG A 5 -28.60 79.20 -23.14
N SER A 6 -29.79 79.12 -23.74
CA SER A 6 -30.69 77.95 -23.63
C SER A 6 -30.25 76.75 -24.47
N SER A 7 -29.58 76.98 -25.60
CA SER A 7 -29.07 75.92 -26.48
C SER A 7 -27.92 75.11 -25.88
N LEU A 8 -27.24 75.64 -24.86
CA LEU A 8 -26.16 74.99 -24.11
C LEU A 8 -26.67 74.15 -22.92
N PHE A 9 -27.86 74.45 -22.38
CA PHE A 9 -28.44 73.70 -21.26
C PHE A 9 -28.97 72.33 -21.66
N VAL A 10 -29.56 72.21 -22.86
CA VAL A 10 -30.05 70.93 -23.40
C VAL A 10 -28.92 69.90 -23.55
N PRO A 11 -27.79 70.20 -24.22
CA PRO A 11 -26.69 69.23 -24.34
C PRO A 11 -26.03 68.94 -22.98
N ALA A 12 -25.94 69.93 -22.07
CA ALA A 12 -25.43 69.70 -20.73
C ALA A 12 -26.33 68.75 -19.91
N ALA A 13 -27.65 68.87 -20.03
CA ALA A 13 -28.61 67.98 -19.38
C ALA A 13 -28.54 66.55 -19.95
N VAL A 14 -28.42 66.41 -21.27
CA VAL A 14 -28.26 65.10 -21.93
C VAL A 14 -26.98 64.42 -21.48
N LEU A 15 -25.85 65.14 -21.44
CA LEU A 15 -24.59 64.62 -20.93
C LEU A 15 -24.69 64.22 -19.44
N GLY A 16 -25.36 65.03 -18.61
CA GLY A 16 -25.59 64.73 -17.21
C GLY A 16 -26.39 63.44 -17.00
N VAL A 17 -27.48 63.25 -17.76
CA VAL A 17 -28.31 62.05 -17.70
C VAL A 17 -27.54 60.81 -18.19
N CYS A 18 -26.79 60.92 -19.28
CA CYS A 18 -25.94 59.82 -19.76
C CYS A 18 -24.88 59.42 -18.72
N LEU A 19 -24.27 60.40 -18.05
CA LEU A 19 -23.25 60.16 -17.03
C LEU A 19 -23.85 59.49 -15.77
N LEU A 20 -25.03 59.96 -15.34
CA LEU A 20 -25.77 59.34 -14.24
C LEU A 20 -26.19 57.90 -14.56
N LEU A 21 -26.72 57.66 -15.76
CA LEU A 21 -27.09 56.31 -16.20
C LEU A 21 -25.86 55.39 -16.27
N GLY A 22 -24.73 55.90 -16.78
CA GLY A 22 -23.47 55.17 -16.81
C GLY A 22 -22.98 54.78 -15.41
N LEU A 23 -23.06 55.68 -14.44
CA LEU A 23 -22.69 55.41 -13.05
C LEU A 23 -23.62 54.39 -12.38
N VAL A 24 -24.93 54.48 -12.61
CA VAL A 24 -25.91 53.55 -12.04
C VAL A 24 -25.73 52.15 -12.60
N VAL A 25 -25.62 52.02 -13.93
CA VAL A 25 -25.42 50.72 -14.58
C VAL A 25 -24.06 50.14 -14.21
N GLY A 26 -23.00 50.95 -14.21
CA GLY A 26 -21.66 50.54 -13.79
C GLY A 26 -21.63 50.03 -12.35
N GLY A 27 -22.25 50.76 -11.42
CA GLY A 27 -22.36 50.36 -10.01
C GLY A 27 -23.14 49.07 -9.82
N TRP A 28 -24.25 48.89 -10.55
CA TRP A 28 -25.03 47.65 -10.51
C TRP A 28 -24.21 46.46 -11.00
N VAL A 29 -23.58 46.56 -12.17
CA VAL A 29 -22.80 45.48 -12.76
C VAL A 29 -21.66 45.07 -11.83
N LEU A 30 -20.88 46.05 -11.33
CA LEU A 30 -19.80 45.78 -10.38
C LEU A 30 -20.31 45.10 -9.11
N GLY A 31 -21.42 45.58 -8.53
CA GLY A 31 -22.03 44.99 -7.34
C GLY A 31 -22.50 43.55 -7.54
N SER A 32 -23.11 43.26 -8.70
CA SER A 32 -23.56 41.90 -9.04
C SER A 32 -22.38 40.93 -9.20
N GLN A 33 -21.32 41.35 -9.90
CA GLN A 33 -20.17 40.49 -10.15
C GLN A 33 -19.38 40.18 -8.87
N ILE A 34 -19.23 41.16 -7.97
CA ILE A 34 -18.58 40.93 -6.66
C ILE A 34 -19.35 39.90 -5.84
N LYS A 35 -20.68 39.91 -5.91
CA LYS A 35 -21.53 38.94 -5.21
C LYS A 35 -21.36 37.54 -5.79
N ASP A 36 -21.35 37.41 -7.11
CA ASP A 36 -21.24 36.12 -7.80
C ASP A 36 -19.86 35.48 -7.59
N LEU A 37 -18.78 36.27 -7.60
CA LEU A 37 -17.44 35.81 -7.26
C LEU A 37 -17.36 35.24 -5.84
N LYS A 38 -17.99 35.91 -4.87
CA LYS A 38 -18.03 35.43 -3.48
C LYS A 38 -18.86 34.16 -3.29
N LEU A 39 -19.84 33.91 -4.15
CA LEU A 39 -20.62 32.68 -4.14
C LEU A 39 -19.87 31.51 -4.79
N ALA A 40 -18.99 31.77 -5.75
CA ALA A 40 -18.21 30.77 -6.47
C ALA A 40 -17.15 30.05 -5.60
N ASP A 41 -16.73 30.65 -4.48
CA ASP A 41 -15.74 30.07 -3.55
C ASP A 41 -16.28 28.95 -2.64
N ARG A 42 -17.55 28.56 -2.79
CA ARG A 42 -18.14 27.48 -1.98
C ARG A 42 -17.88 26.13 -2.63
N TYR A 43 -16.83 25.45 -2.22
CA TYR A 43 -16.59 24.05 -2.57
C TYR A 43 -16.68 23.15 -1.34
N VAL A 44 -17.13 21.90 -1.57
CA VAL A 44 -17.13 20.85 -0.55
C VAL A 44 -16.12 19.80 -0.98
N THR A 45 -15.03 19.67 -0.23
CA THR A 45 -14.06 18.60 -0.43
C THR A 45 -14.49 17.40 0.40
N VAL A 46 -15.00 16.36 -0.25
CA VAL A 46 -15.25 15.07 0.38
C VAL A 46 -14.01 14.19 0.26
N LYS A 47 -13.63 13.54 1.37
CA LYS A 47 -12.62 12.49 1.35
C LYS A 47 -13.36 11.15 1.26
N GLY A 48 -13.23 10.46 0.14
CA GLY A 48 -13.64 9.07 0.04
C GLY A 48 -12.61 8.20 0.74
N LEU A 49 -13.01 7.49 1.80
CA LEU A 49 -12.22 6.42 2.38
C LEU A 49 -12.90 5.10 2.01
N VAL A 50 -12.15 4.21 1.37
CA VAL A 50 -12.60 2.86 1.06
C VAL A 50 -11.63 1.91 1.73
N GLU A 51 -12.12 1.23 2.77
CA GLU A 51 -11.41 0.14 3.43
C GLU A 51 -12.13 -1.17 3.15
N ARG A 52 -11.36 -2.23 2.95
CA ARG A 52 -11.89 -3.58 2.82
C ARG A 52 -11.02 -4.54 3.61
N THR A 53 -11.64 -5.24 4.54
CA THR A 53 -11.02 -6.41 5.14
C THR A 53 -11.05 -7.55 4.13
N VAL A 54 -9.87 -8.03 3.74
CA VAL A 54 -9.71 -9.20 2.87
C VAL A 54 -9.20 -10.39 3.69
N LYS A 55 -9.70 -11.58 3.38
CA LYS A 55 -9.18 -12.82 3.96
C LYS A 55 -7.91 -13.21 3.23
N SER A 56 -6.93 -13.72 3.98
CA SER A 56 -5.71 -14.28 3.39
C SER A 56 -6.07 -15.48 2.52
N ASP A 57 -5.49 -15.50 1.32
CA ASP A 57 -5.68 -16.50 0.28
C ASP A 57 -4.57 -17.56 0.24
N THR A 58 -3.44 -17.29 0.91
CA THR A 58 -2.25 -18.15 0.91
C THR A 58 -1.60 -18.18 2.29
N ALA A 59 -1.20 -19.37 2.73
CA ALA A 59 -0.34 -19.57 3.90
C ALA A 59 0.95 -20.26 3.46
N ILE A 60 2.08 -19.89 4.08
CA ILE A 60 3.38 -20.52 3.86
C ILE A 60 3.86 -21.06 5.20
N TRP A 61 4.08 -22.37 5.29
CA TRP A 61 4.47 -23.07 6.52
C TRP A 61 5.79 -23.83 6.35
N PRO A 62 6.91 -23.24 6.78
CA PRO A 62 8.19 -23.93 6.82
C PRO A 62 8.27 -24.82 8.08
N VAL A 63 8.41 -26.12 7.88
CA VAL A 63 8.67 -27.11 8.93
C VAL A 63 10.10 -27.62 8.77
N SER A 64 10.96 -27.27 9.72
CA SER A 64 12.33 -27.78 9.79
C SER A 64 12.44 -28.90 10.81
N PHE A 65 13.16 -29.95 10.44
CA PHE A 65 13.56 -31.04 11.31
C PHE A 65 15.07 -31.20 11.25
N LYS A 66 15.66 -31.57 12.39
CA LYS A 66 17.09 -31.71 12.54
C LYS A 66 17.39 -33.01 13.28
N GLU A 67 18.28 -33.79 12.70
CA GLU A 67 18.77 -35.03 13.29
C GLU A 67 20.28 -34.93 13.50
N ALA A 68 20.75 -35.47 14.63
CA ALA A 68 22.16 -35.40 15.00
C ALA A 68 22.67 -36.77 15.44
N GLY A 69 23.86 -37.14 14.97
CA GLY A 69 24.49 -38.42 15.32
C GLY A 69 25.95 -38.50 14.92
N ASN A 70 26.59 -39.62 15.24
CA ASN A 70 28.01 -39.83 14.99
C ASN A 70 28.31 -40.46 13.63
N ASP A 71 27.31 -41.11 13.02
CA ASP A 71 27.43 -41.79 11.74
C ASP A 71 26.53 -41.13 10.69
N LEU A 72 27.13 -40.60 9.62
CA LEU A 72 26.42 -39.83 8.61
C LEU A 72 25.35 -40.66 7.86
N PRO A 73 25.63 -41.89 7.38
CA PRO A 73 24.61 -42.75 6.76
C PRO A 73 23.40 -43.02 7.66
N GLN A 74 23.61 -43.28 8.96
CA GLN A 74 22.49 -43.48 9.89
C GLN A 74 21.66 -42.23 10.09
N VAL A 75 22.29 -41.07 10.28
CA VAL A 75 21.59 -39.79 10.46
C VAL A 75 20.81 -39.41 9.20
N PHE A 76 21.38 -39.66 8.03
CA PHE A 76 20.71 -39.45 6.75
C PHE A 76 19.49 -40.36 6.58
N ALA A 77 19.61 -41.66 6.89
CA ALA A 77 18.49 -42.60 6.83
C ALA A 77 17.35 -42.24 7.79
N LYS A 78 17.69 -41.73 8.98
CA LYS A 78 16.71 -41.19 9.93
C LYS A 78 16.01 -39.96 9.38
N SER A 79 16.77 -38.97 8.89
CA SER A 79 16.21 -37.76 8.26
C SER A 79 15.26 -38.08 7.11
N GLU A 80 15.59 -39.10 6.30
CA GLU A 80 14.71 -39.56 5.20
C GLU A 80 13.42 -40.22 5.71
N THR A 81 13.50 -40.95 6.83
CA THR A 81 12.33 -41.54 7.49
C THR A 81 11.43 -40.46 8.09
N ASP A 82 12.02 -39.43 8.71
CA ASP A 82 11.29 -38.30 9.28
C ASP A 82 10.61 -37.48 8.19
N LYS A 83 11.32 -37.20 7.08
CA LYS A 83 10.73 -36.57 5.89
C LYS A 83 9.48 -37.31 5.42
N ASN A 84 9.57 -38.64 5.26
CA ASN A 84 8.44 -39.45 4.81
C ASN A 84 7.28 -39.43 5.81
N SER A 85 7.56 -39.34 7.11
CA SER A 85 6.54 -39.22 8.15
C SER A 85 5.84 -37.86 8.11
N VAL A 86 6.59 -36.77 7.90
CA VAL A 86 6.04 -35.42 7.73
C VAL A 86 5.17 -35.32 6.47
N LEU A 87 5.62 -35.88 5.35
CA LEU A 87 4.83 -35.91 4.11
C LEU A 87 3.51 -36.68 4.28
N LYS A 88 3.55 -37.83 4.98
CA LYS A 88 2.34 -38.60 5.31
C LYS A 88 1.38 -37.82 6.20
N PHE A 89 1.91 -37.08 7.18
CA PHE A 89 1.09 -36.23 8.04
C PHE A 89 0.36 -35.16 7.22
N PHE A 90 1.06 -34.44 6.35
CA PHE A 90 0.44 -33.40 5.51
C PHE A 90 -0.55 -33.98 4.49
N ALA A 91 -0.24 -35.12 3.87
CA ALA A 91 -1.18 -35.82 3.00
C ALA A 91 -2.46 -36.24 3.75
N ALA A 92 -2.33 -36.68 5.01
CA ALA A 92 -3.49 -37.02 5.84
C ALA A 92 -4.32 -35.79 6.26
N GLN A 93 -3.70 -34.60 6.32
CA GLN A 93 -4.39 -33.32 6.56
C GLN A 93 -5.05 -32.74 5.29
N GLY A 94 -4.89 -33.39 4.13
CA GLY A 94 -5.49 -32.96 2.87
C GLY A 94 -4.66 -31.98 2.05
N VAL A 95 -3.38 -31.79 2.40
CA VAL A 95 -2.42 -31.01 1.60
C VAL A 95 -2.02 -31.82 0.37
N GLN A 96 -2.11 -31.23 -0.81
CA GLN A 96 -1.74 -31.90 -2.05
C GLN A 96 -0.22 -31.95 -2.22
N PRO A 97 0.34 -33.00 -2.86
CA PRO A 97 1.80 -33.12 -3.05
C PRO A 97 2.43 -31.99 -3.87
N ASN A 98 1.64 -31.29 -4.69
CA ASN A 98 2.09 -30.15 -5.49
C ASN A 98 2.17 -28.84 -4.69
N GLU A 99 1.57 -28.78 -3.50
CA GLU A 99 1.66 -27.65 -2.57
C GLU A 99 2.91 -27.77 -1.68
N ILE A 100 3.50 -28.96 -1.61
CA ILE A 100 4.66 -29.24 -0.75
C ILE A 100 5.96 -29.07 -1.52
N SER A 101 6.82 -28.18 -1.05
CA SER A 101 8.19 -27.99 -1.54
C SER A 101 9.20 -28.53 -0.52
N VAL A 102 10.00 -29.50 -0.95
CA VAL A 102 11.07 -30.07 -0.11
C VAL A 102 12.36 -29.26 -0.32
N GLY A 103 12.82 -28.60 0.73
CA GLY A 103 14.06 -27.84 0.75
C GLY A 103 15.31 -28.73 0.71
N GLN A 104 16.45 -28.10 0.43
CA GLN A 104 17.75 -28.77 0.36
C GLN A 104 18.18 -29.28 1.75
N ILE A 105 18.84 -30.44 1.77
CA ILE A 105 19.46 -31.01 2.96
C ILE A 105 20.73 -30.24 3.28
N LYS A 106 20.86 -29.78 4.53
CA LYS A 106 22.04 -29.12 5.05
C LYS A 106 22.75 -30.03 6.04
N VAL A 107 23.99 -30.39 5.74
CA VAL A 107 24.83 -31.23 6.60
C VAL A 107 25.92 -30.38 7.23
N THR A 108 26.06 -30.46 8.54
CA THR A 108 27.12 -29.77 9.30
C THR A 108 27.95 -30.80 10.05
N ASP A 109 29.26 -30.88 9.79
CA ASP A 109 30.23 -31.66 10.60
C ASP A 109 30.83 -30.74 11.66
N LYS A 110 30.57 -31.05 12.94
CA LYS A 110 31.06 -30.29 14.08
C LYS A 110 32.55 -30.49 14.37
N LEU A 111 33.12 -31.64 14.01
CA LEU A 111 34.53 -31.93 14.23
C LEU A 111 35.43 -31.30 13.16
N ALA A 112 34.88 -30.99 11.99
CA ALA A 112 35.57 -30.23 10.94
C ALA A 112 35.54 -28.70 11.17
N ASN A 113 34.85 -28.23 12.22
CA ASN A 113 34.76 -26.82 12.55
C ASN A 113 35.99 -26.39 13.37
N GLU A 114 36.98 -25.76 12.73
CA GLU A 114 38.27 -25.38 13.34
C GLU A 114 38.15 -24.44 14.55
N TYR A 115 37.02 -23.73 14.69
CA TYR A 115 36.72 -22.84 15.82
C TYR A 115 35.66 -23.39 16.78
N GLY A 116 35.21 -24.64 16.61
CA GLY A 116 34.28 -25.29 17.53
C GLY A 116 34.98 -25.62 18.85
N GLY A 117 34.57 -24.99 19.96
CA GLY A 117 35.04 -25.36 21.31
C GLY A 117 34.74 -26.82 21.67
N ASN A 118 35.06 -27.25 22.90
CA ASN A 118 34.92 -28.65 23.38
C ASN A 118 33.66 -29.37 22.84
N ASN A 119 33.87 -30.19 21.82
CA ASN A 119 32.83 -30.87 21.05
C ASN A 119 32.41 -32.17 21.76
N THR A 120 31.59 -32.06 22.82
CA THR A 120 31.05 -33.22 23.56
C THR A 120 29.71 -33.73 23.00
N GLY A 121 29.37 -33.36 21.75
CA GLY A 121 28.08 -33.66 21.11
C GLY A 121 28.22 -34.47 19.81
N PRO A 122 27.09 -34.88 19.21
CA PRO A 122 27.08 -35.66 17.98
C PRO A 122 27.82 -34.96 16.82
N ARG A 123 28.63 -35.72 16.08
CA ARG A 123 29.53 -35.21 15.02
C ARG A 123 28.79 -34.56 13.85
N TYR A 124 27.75 -35.21 13.33
CA TYR A 124 27.00 -34.76 12.17
C TYR A 124 25.64 -34.23 12.60
N ILE A 125 25.26 -33.07 12.05
CA ILE A 125 23.90 -32.54 12.10
C ILE A 125 23.38 -32.49 10.68
N VAL A 126 22.22 -33.11 10.45
CA VAL A 126 21.47 -33.03 9.20
C VAL A 126 20.22 -32.23 9.47
N GLU A 127 20.02 -31.15 8.73
CA GLU A 127 18.86 -30.27 8.81
C GLU A 127 18.14 -30.28 7.45
N GLN A 128 16.82 -30.41 7.49
CA GLN A 128 16.00 -30.37 6.30
C GLN A 128 14.71 -29.60 6.59
N THR A 129 14.25 -28.83 5.60
CA THR A 129 13.05 -28.00 5.71
C THR A 129 12.06 -28.43 4.64
N VAL A 130 10.80 -28.61 5.02
CA VAL A 130 9.67 -28.83 4.11
C VAL A 130 8.76 -27.61 4.23
N THR A 131 8.44 -26.99 3.11
CA THR A 131 7.55 -25.84 3.05
C THR A 131 6.24 -26.27 2.40
N VAL A 132 5.13 -25.96 3.05
CA VAL A 132 3.77 -26.09 2.52
C VAL A 132 3.22 -24.70 2.21
#